data_AF-A0A9D7CDD9-F1
#
_entry.id   AF-A0A9D7CDD9-F1
#
_cell.length_a   1.000
_cell.length_b   1.000
_cell.length_c   1.000
_cell.angle_alpha   90.00
_cell.angle_beta   90.00
_cell.angle_gamma   90.00
#
_symmetry.space_group_name_H-M   'P 1'
#
loop_
_entity.id
_entity.type
_entity.pdbx_description
1 polymer ?
#
loop_
_entity_poly.entity_id
_entity_poly.type
_entity_poly.pdbx_seq_one_letter_code
_entity_poly.pdbx_strand_id
1 'polypeptide(L)' 'MAYIAYVSAGQLPASERVPDADHIIQVHAVHPVVMRRHWELYRELMHGPGPLLRRERELMAVRVSGLNDCPY' A
#
# COMPACT_ATOMS: atom_id res chain seq x y z
N MET A 1 7.42 -3.92 -10.57
CA MET A 1 6.65 -5.00 -11.23
C MET A 1 6.96 -6.31 -10.51
N ALA A 2 5.95 -7.13 -10.22
CA ALA A 2 6.08 -8.37 -9.46
C ALA A 2 6.00 -9.60 -10.37
N TYR A 3 6.47 -10.74 -9.86
CA TYR A 3 6.53 -12.01 -10.58
C TYR A 3 5.23 -12.84 -10.45
N ILE A 4 4.07 -12.16 -10.41
CA ILE A 4 2.75 -12.77 -10.30
C ILE A 4 1.81 -12.26 -11.38
N ALA A 5 0.75 -13.01 -11.65
CA ALA A 5 -0.34 -12.54 -12.51
C ALA A 5 -1.11 -11.43 -11.81
N TYR A 6 -1.35 -10.33 -12.53
CA TYR A 6 -2.12 -9.19 -12.04
C TYR A 6 -3.61 -9.36 -12.32
N VAL A 7 -4.43 -8.84 -11.42
CA VAL A 7 -5.88 -8.72 -11.63
C VAL A 7 -6.17 -7.41 -12.34
N SER A 8 -6.93 -7.45 -13.44
CA SER A 8 -7.30 -6.22 -14.14
C SER A 8 -8.33 -5.42 -13.33
N ALA A 9 -8.28 -4.08 -13.43
CA ALA A 9 -9.18 -3.20 -12.67
C ALA A 9 -10.67 -3.50 -12.89
N GLY A 10 -11.04 -3.99 -14.09
CA GLY A 10 -12.42 -4.38 -14.41
C GLY A 10 -12.93 -5.59 -13.62
N GLN A 11 -12.04 -6.43 -13.12
CA GLN A 11 -12.38 -7.64 -12.34
C GLN A 11 -12.55 -7.37 -10.85
N LEU A 12 -12.15 -6.17 -10.37
CA LEU A 12 -12.26 -5.83 -8.95
C LEU A 12 -13.70 -5.40 -8.60
N PRO A 13 -14.30 -5.95 -7.53
CA PRO A 13 -15.58 -5.45 -7.01
C PRO A 13 -15.50 -3.96 -6.69
N ALA A 14 -16.53 -3.19 -7.05
CA ALA A 14 -16.51 -1.73 -6.88
C ALA A 14 -16.23 -1.28 -5.44
N SER A 15 -16.76 -2.01 -4.45
CA SER A 15 -16.50 -1.74 -3.03
C SER A 15 -15.03 -1.89 -2.65
N GLU A 16 -14.30 -2.82 -3.28
CA GLU A 16 -12.91 -3.16 -2.94
C GLU A 16 -11.88 -2.33 -3.70
N ARG A 17 -12.31 -1.39 -4.56
CA ARG A 17 -11.40 -0.51 -5.29
C ARG A 17 -10.89 0.61 -4.38
N VAL A 18 -9.62 0.98 -4.56
CA VAL A 18 -9.01 2.12 -3.89
C VAL A 18 -8.52 3.14 -4.93
N PRO A 19 -8.55 4.45 -4.63
CA PRO A 19 -8.09 5.51 -5.53
C PRO A 19 -6.56 5.66 -5.50
N ASP A 20 -5.84 4.57 -5.73
CA ASP A 20 -4.39 4.50 -5.73
C ASP A 20 -3.92 3.53 -6.81
N ALA A 21 -2.96 3.97 -7.62
CA ALA A 21 -2.44 3.23 -8.77
C ALA A 21 -1.02 2.70 -8.55
N ASP A 22 -0.45 2.87 -7.34
CA ASP A 22 0.87 2.37 -7.03
C ASP A 22 0.96 0.86 -7.26
N HIS A 23 2.11 0.39 -7.75
CA HIS A 23 2.26 -1.02 -8.12
C HIS A 23 2.00 -1.97 -6.95
N ILE A 24 2.27 -1.57 -5.70
CA ILE A 24 1.99 -2.38 -4.50
C ILE A 24 0.49 -2.67 -4.34
N ILE A 25 -0.37 -1.70 -4.68
CA ILE A 25 -1.83 -1.85 -4.67
C ILE A 25 -2.24 -2.87 -5.73
N GLN A 26 -1.68 -2.76 -6.94
CA GLN A 26 -1.95 -3.69 -8.03
C GLN A 26 -1.48 -5.12 -7.72
N VAL A 27 -0.35 -5.27 -7.02
CA VAL A 27 0.17 -6.57 -6.57
C VAL A 27 -0.76 -7.19 -5.52
N HIS A 28 -1.23 -6.41 -4.54
CA HIS A 28 -2.16 -6.91 -3.52
C HIS A 28 -3.57 -7.16 -4.05
N ALA A 29 -3.96 -6.58 -5.18
CA ALA A 29 -5.29 -6.71 -5.77
C ALA A 29 -5.68 -8.16 -6.12
N VAL A 30 -4.74 -9.12 -6.11
CA VAL A 30 -5.03 -10.57 -6.14
C VAL A 30 -5.94 -11.02 -4.98
N HIS A 31 -5.94 -10.28 -3.87
CA HIS A 31 -6.86 -10.43 -2.74
C HIS A 31 -7.54 -9.09 -2.43
N PRO A 32 -8.63 -8.72 -3.14
CA PRO A 32 -9.19 -7.37 -3.11
C PRO A 32 -9.57 -6.86 -1.71
N VAL A 33 -10.17 -7.72 -0.88
CA VAL A 33 -10.56 -7.38 0.49
C VAL A 33 -9.35 -7.07 1.38
N VAL A 34 -8.27 -7.83 1.21
CA VAL A 34 -7.03 -7.61 1.96
C VAL A 34 -6.33 -6.35 1.47
N MET A 35 -6.30 -6.13 0.16
CA MET A 35 -5.75 -4.93 -0.46
C MET A 35 -6.43 -3.66 0.05
N ARG A 36 -7.77 -3.60 0.08
CA ARG A 36 -8.49 -2.43 0.60
C ARG A 36 -8.11 -2.15 2.05
N ARG A 37 -8.12 -3.18 2.91
CA ARG A 37 -7.74 -3.05 4.32
C ARG A 37 -6.29 -2.61 4.51
N HIS A 38 -5.37 -3.11 3.68
CA HIS A 38 -3.97 -2.69 3.71
C HIS A 38 -3.83 -1.21 3.35
N TRP A 39 -4.52 -0.74 2.31
CA TRP A 39 -4.55 0.67 1.91
C TRP A 39 -5.16 1.57 2.98
N GLU A 40 -6.28 1.16 3.60
CA GLU A 40 -6.91 1.87 4.72
C GLU A 40 -5.94 2.02 5.89
N LEU A 41 -5.27 0.92 6.28
CA LEU A 41 -4.26 0.92 7.34
C LEU A 41 -3.10 1.86 7.00
N TYR A 42 -2.55 1.77 5.78
CA TYR A 42 -1.46 2.64 5.34
C TYR A 42 -1.87 4.12 5.43
N ARG A 43 -3.07 4.47 4.95
CA ARG A 43 -3.56 5.85 5.01
C ARG A 43 -3.72 6.36 6.42
N GLU A 44 -4.29 5.56 7.31
CA GLU A 44 -4.45 5.94 8.71
C GLU A 44 -3.09 6.16 9.36
N LEU A 45 -2.17 5.19 9.22
CA LEU A 45 -0.85 5.25 9.84
C LEU A 45 0.05 6.32 9.26
N MET A 46 -0.02 6.64 7.96
CA MET A 46 0.91 7.58 7.32
C MET A 46 0.35 9.00 7.19
N HIS A 47 -0.96 9.15 6.99
CA HIS A 47 -1.62 10.43 6.72
C HIS A 47 -2.60 10.87 7.80
N GLY A 48 -3.05 9.95 8.67
CA GLY A 48 -3.95 10.26 9.78
C GLY A 48 -3.27 11.13 10.86
N PRO A 49 -4.07 11.86 11.66
CA PRO A 49 -3.56 12.66 12.77
C PRO A 49 -2.84 11.78 13.80
N GLY A 50 -1.79 12.31 14.42
CA GLY A 50 -1.03 11.58 15.43
C GLY A 50 0.14 12.39 15.97
N PRO A 51 0.84 11.87 16.99
CA PRO A 51 1.94 12.57 17.65
C PRO A 51 3.19 12.70 16.76
N LEU A 52 3.32 11.88 15.72
CA LEU A 52 4.40 11.94 14.75
C LEU A 52 3.99 12.69 13.49
N LEU A 53 4.85 13.58 13.03
CA LEU A 53 4.74 14.25 11.74
C LEU A 53 4.93 13.24 10.61
N ARG A 54 4.30 13.50 9.45
CA ARG A 54 4.44 12.63 8.27
C ARG A 54 5.90 12.35 7.92
N ARG A 55 6.77 13.38 7.96
CA ARG A 55 8.22 13.21 7.70
C ARG A 55 8.93 12.25 8.65
N GLU A 56 8.49 12.15 9.90
CA GLU A 56 9.08 11.25 10.90
C GLU A 56 8.65 9.81 10.63
N ARG A 57 7.40 9.63 10.18
CA ARG A 57 6.89 8.32 9.74
C ARG A 57 7.63 7.84 8.49
N GLU A 58 7.85 8.71 7.52
CA GLU A 58 8.64 8.41 6.31
C GLU A 58 10.12 8.13 6.64
N LEU A 59 10.73 8.84 7.60
CA LEU A 59 12.09 8.55 8.07
C LEU A 59 12.20 7.10 8.56
N MET A 60 11.24 6.65 9.37
CA MET A 60 11.20 5.25 9.83
C MET A 60 10.98 4.28 8.66
N ALA A 61 10.07 4.60 7.73
CA ALA A 61 9.81 3.77 6.55
C ALA A 61 11.08 3.56 5.72
N VAL A 62 11.78 4.64 5.35
CA VAL A 62 13.03 4.57 4.58
C VAL A 62 14.12 3.83 5.35
N ARG A 63 14.25 4.07 6.66
CA ARG A 63 15.26 3.38 7.47
C ARG A 63 15.01 1.87 7.52
N VAL A 64 13.77 1.45 7.73
CA VAL A 64 13.39 0.04 7.77
C VAL A 64 13.55 -0.62 6.39
N SER A 65 13.13 0.05 5.32
CA SER A 65 13.33 -0.45 3.95
C SER A 65 14.80 -0.63 3.61
N GLY A 66 15.65 0.34 3.98
CA GLY A 66 17.10 0.25 3.76
C GLY A 66 17.79 -0.81 4.60
N LEU A 67 17.29 -1.12 5.81
CA LEU A 67 17.79 -2.24 6.61
C LEU A 67 17.39 -3.62 6.05
N ASN A 68 16.31 -3.67 5.28
CA ASN A 68 15.77 -4.89 4.69
C ASN A 68 16.10 -5.02 3.19
N ASP A 69 16.94 -4.15 2.64
CA ASP A 69 17.26 -4.09 1.21
C ASP A 69 15.99 -4.14 0.33
N CYS A 70 14.92 -3.45 0.74
CA CYS A 70 13.65 -3.42 0.01
C CYS A 70 13.72 -2.32 -1.06
N PRO A 71 13.82 -2.67 -2.35
CA PRO A 71 14.13 -1.70 -3.41
C PRO A 71 12.88 -1.03 -4.02
N TYR A 72 11.69 -1.52 -3.68
CA TYR A 72 10.41 -0.93 -4.09
C TYR A 72 10.19 0.42 -3.42
#